data_AF-A0A2S6NF42-F1
#
_entry.id   AF-A0A2S6NF42-F1
#
_cell.length_a   1.000
_cell.length_b   1.000
_cell.length_c   1.000
_cell.angle_alpha   90.00
_cell.angle_beta   90.00
_cell.angle_gamma   90.00
#
_symmetry.space_group_name_H-M   'P 1'
#
loop_
_entity.id
_entity.type
_entity.pdbx_description
1 polymer ?
#
loop_
_entity_poly.entity_id
_entity_poly.type
_entity_poly.pdbx_seq_one_letter_code
_entity_poly.pdbx_strand_id
1 'polypeptide(L)'
;MLIWLPELTQAALIALVRECHARLRHCGVQHLTERGSTAVLHGSVPIEAREALAAIAAFRSRIAEVEARLGSSSPKALAQAMSRLNGKVYADRARRLHGVRLMPLGHP
;
A
#
# COMPACT_ATOMS: atom_id res chain seq x y z
N MET A 1 2.96 -0.96 4.42
CA MET A 1 2.25 -2.24 4.17
C MET A 1 2.65 -2.78 2.81
N LEU A 2 2.70 -4.10 2.61
CA LEU A 2 3.03 -4.69 1.32
C LEU A 2 1.77 -4.87 0.46
N ILE A 3 1.92 -4.67 -0.85
CA ILE A 3 0.88 -4.92 -1.85
C ILE A 3 1.50 -5.58 -3.09
N TRP A 4 0.68 -6.26 -3.89
CA TRP A 4 1.08 -6.77 -5.20
C TRP A 4 0.74 -5.76 -6.29
N LEU A 5 1.75 -5.21 -6.94
CA LEU A 5 1.61 -4.17 -7.97
C LEU A 5 2.79 -4.21 -8.95
N PRO A 6 2.83 -5.19 -9.87
CA PRO A 6 3.91 -5.35 -10.83
C PRO A 6 3.99 -4.24 -11.87
N GLU A 7 2.89 -3.53 -12.14
CA GLU A 7 2.77 -2.55 -13.20
C GLU A 7 3.42 -1.20 -12.85
N LEU A 8 3.56 -0.89 -11.55
CA LEU A 8 4.20 0.35 -11.10
C LEU A 8 5.55 0.09 -10.46
N THR A 9 6.46 1.05 -10.59
CA THR A 9 7.69 1.07 -9.79
C THR A 9 7.40 1.49 -8.34
N GLN A 10 8.31 1.17 -7.42
CA GLN A 10 8.21 1.62 -6.03
C GLN A 10 8.18 3.17 -5.93
N ALA A 11 8.97 3.86 -6.76
CA ALA A 11 9.01 5.32 -6.79
C ALA A 11 7.69 5.93 -7.27
N ALA A 12 7.10 5.39 -8.35
CA ALA A 12 5.80 5.84 -8.85
C ALA A 12 4.68 5.65 -7.82
N LEU A 13 4.65 4.49 -7.14
CA LEU A 13 3.70 4.24 -6.06
C LEU A 13 3.86 5.26 -4.92
N ILE A 14 5.09 5.54 -4.49
CA ILE A 14 5.35 6.50 -3.42
C ILE A 14 4.83 7.89 -3.80
N ALA A 15 5.10 8.35 -5.02
CA ALA A 15 4.64 9.66 -5.49
C ALA A 15 3.10 9.76 -5.49
N LEU A 16 2.42 8.78 -6.09
CA LEU A 16 0.94 8.75 -6.17
C LEU A 16 0.29 8.67 -4.78
N VAL A 17 0.78 7.79 -3.91
CA VAL A 17 0.20 7.61 -2.57
C VAL A 17 0.46 8.83 -1.69
N ARG A 18 1.62 9.49 -1.81
CA ARG A 18 1.90 10.74 -1.09
C ARG A 18 0.97 11.87 -1.53
N GLU A 19 0.76 12.02 -2.84
CA GLU A 19 -0.18 13.01 -3.38
C GLU A 19 -1.61 12.76 -2.88
N CYS A 20 -2.06 11.49 -2.89
CA CYS A 20 -3.37 11.14 -2.33
C CYS A 20 -3.46 11.53 -0.84
N HIS A 21 -2.47 11.16 -0.02
CA HIS A 21 -2.47 11.52 1.39
C HIS A 21 -2.40 13.02 1.63
N ALA A 22 -1.67 13.77 0.80
CA ALA A 22 -1.62 15.23 0.89
C ALA A 22 -3.00 15.85 0.62
N ARG A 23 -3.69 15.40 -0.43
CA ARG A 23 -5.05 15.85 -0.77
C ARG A 23 -6.06 15.52 0.33
N LEU A 24 -6.00 14.31 0.88
CA LEU A 24 -6.89 13.89 1.97
C LEU A 24 -6.66 14.70 3.25
N ARG A 25 -5.41 15.05 3.56
CA ARG A 25 -5.09 15.96 4.67
C ARG A 25 -5.60 17.38 4.41
N HIS A 26 -5.44 17.89 3.18
CA HIS A 26 -5.95 19.20 2.81
C HIS A 26 -7.47 19.31 3.00
N CYS A 27 -8.20 18.26 2.64
CA CYS A 27 -9.66 18.17 2.81
C CYS A 27 -10.10 17.74 4.23
N GLY A 28 -9.18 17.49 5.17
CA GLY A 28 -9.50 17.09 6.56
C GLY A 28 -10.08 15.67 6.72
N VAL A 29 -9.92 14.81 5.72
CA VAL A 29 -10.56 13.48 5.65
C VAL A 29 -9.56 12.31 5.63
N GLN A 30 -8.32 12.53 6.07
CA GLN A 30 -7.29 11.49 6.11
C GLN A 30 -7.67 10.25 6.94
N HIS A 31 -8.50 10.43 7.97
CA HIS A 31 -9.01 9.35 8.83
C HIS A 31 -9.87 8.33 8.06
N LEU A 32 -10.47 8.74 6.93
CA LEU A 32 -11.25 7.86 6.05
C LEU A 32 -10.38 6.83 5.33
N THR A 33 -9.07 7.00 5.36
CA THR A 33 -8.13 5.99 4.89
C THR A 33 -7.85 4.93 5.94
N GLU A 34 -8.61 4.72 7.00
CA GLU A 34 -8.37 3.58 7.90
C GLU A 34 -9.08 2.31 7.43
N ARG A 35 -8.55 1.13 7.75
CA ARG A 35 -9.12 -0.16 7.31
C ARG A 35 -10.52 -0.29 7.94
N GLY A 36 -11.56 -0.42 7.12
CA GLY A 36 -12.95 -0.53 7.61
C GLY A 36 -13.70 0.80 7.73
N SER A 37 -13.16 1.92 7.26
CA SER A 37 -13.92 3.16 7.14
C SER A 37 -15.06 3.01 6.13
N THR A 38 -16.28 2.78 6.63
CA THR A 38 -17.55 2.76 5.88
C THR A 38 -18.04 4.16 5.50
N ALA A 39 -17.33 5.20 5.94
CA ALA A 39 -17.75 6.60 5.84
C ALA A 39 -17.79 7.16 4.39
N VAL A 40 -17.35 6.41 3.38
CA VAL A 40 -17.62 6.73 1.96
C VAL A 40 -19.14 6.70 1.66
N LEU A 41 -19.93 5.99 2.49
CA LEU A 41 -21.38 5.83 2.30
C LEU A 41 -22.22 7.00 2.81
N HIS A 42 -21.68 7.95 3.58
CA HIS A 42 -22.46 9.02 4.21
C HIS A 42 -22.08 10.43 3.73
N GLY A 43 -22.25 10.68 2.42
CA GLY A 43 -22.58 11.99 1.84
C GLY A 43 -21.66 13.21 2.05
N SER A 44 -20.58 13.12 2.83
CA SER A 44 -19.86 14.31 3.36
C SER A 44 -18.40 14.39 2.93
N VAL A 45 -17.97 13.59 1.94
CA VAL A 45 -16.60 13.65 1.43
C VAL A 45 -16.52 14.70 0.31
N PRO A 46 -15.62 15.71 0.41
CA PRO A 46 -15.38 16.66 -0.67
C PRO A 46 -15.06 15.93 -1.98
N ILE A 47 -15.58 16.42 -3.11
CA ILE A 47 -15.38 15.79 -4.42
C ILE A 47 -13.89 15.59 -4.73
N GLU A 48 -13.07 16.56 -4.34
CA GLU A 48 -11.61 16.56 -4.47
C GLU A 48 -10.94 15.39 -3.74
N ALA A 49 -11.50 14.95 -2.61
CA ALA A 49 -10.98 13.84 -1.82
C ALA A 49 -11.47 12.46 -2.29
N ARG A 50 -12.57 12.39 -3.06
CA ARG A 50 -13.16 11.11 -3.48
C ARG A 50 -12.21 10.29 -4.35
N GLU A 51 -11.52 10.93 -5.29
CA GLU A 51 -10.55 10.25 -6.16
C GLU A 51 -9.35 9.73 -5.36
N ALA A 52 -8.84 10.53 -4.42
CA ALA A 52 -7.73 10.11 -3.57
C ALA A 52 -8.12 8.94 -2.65
N LEU A 53 -9.34 8.93 -2.10
CA LEU A 53 -9.86 7.79 -1.35
C LEU A 53 -10.02 6.55 -2.23
N ALA A 54 -10.58 6.70 -3.43
CA ALA A 54 -10.74 5.61 -4.37
C ALA A 54 -9.39 5.01 -4.78
N ALA A 55 -8.38 5.84 -5.03
CA ALA A 55 -7.02 5.40 -5.32
C ALA A 55 -6.39 4.62 -4.16
N ILE A 56 -6.48 5.14 -2.93
CA ILE A 56 -5.98 4.45 -1.73
C ILE A 56 -6.71 3.10 -1.52
N ALA A 57 -8.02 3.06 -1.72
CA ALA A 57 -8.81 1.84 -1.65
C ALA A 57 -8.39 0.82 -2.74
N ALA A 58 -8.14 1.29 -3.97
CA ALA A 58 -7.68 0.46 -5.07
C ALA A 58 -6.27 -0.12 -4.81
N PHE A 59 -5.35 0.64 -4.19
CA PHE A 59 -4.07 0.08 -3.79
C PHE A 59 -4.22 -0.95 -2.66
N ARG A 60 -5.18 -0.75 -1.74
CA ARG A 60 -5.45 -1.68 -0.65
C ARG A 60 -6.08 -2.99 -1.10
N SER A 61 -6.90 -2.98 -2.14
CA SER A 61 -7.46 -4.23 -2.67
C SER A 61 -6.36 -5.20 -3.16
N ARG A 62 -5.16 -4.69 -3.46
CA ARG A 62 -3.96 -5.46 -3.84
C ARG A 62 -3.24 -6.15 -2.67
N ILE A 63 -3.70 -5.98 -1.44
CA ILE A 63 -3.16 -6.67 -0.25
C ILE A 63 -3.41 -8.18 -0.36
N ALA A 64 -4.63 -8.59 -0.73
CA ALA A 64 -5.02 -10.01 -0.71
C ALA A 64 -4.09 -10.86 -1.59
N GLU A 65 -3.68 -10.33 -2.74
CA GLU A 65 -2.76 -11.04 -3.63
C GLU A 65 -1.34 -11.14 -3.05
N VAL A 66 -0.85 -10.13 -2.33
CA VAL A 66 0.45 -10.23 -1.66
C VAL A 66 0.41 -11.23 -0.50
N GLU A 67 -0.72 -11.29 0.23
CA GLU A 67 -0.93 -12.26 1.31
C GLU A 67 -0.99 -13.68 0.77
N ALA A 68 -1.65 -13.91 -0.36
CA ALA A 68 -1.65 -15.21 -1.02
C ALA A 68 -0.25 -15.65 -1.48
N ARG A 69 0.60 -14.72 -1.92
CA ARG A 69 1.95 -15.00 -2.44
C ARG A 69 3.01 -15.14 -1.35
N LEU A 70 2.98 -14.30 -0.32
CA LEU A 70 4.02 -14.21 0.72
C LEU A 70 3.57 -14.73 2.09
N GLY A 71 2.28 -15.05 2.25
CA GLY A 71 1.67 -15.39 3.54
C GLY A 71 1.43 -14.19 4.46
N SER A 72 1.89 -12.99 4.08
CA SER A 72 1.72 -11.77 4.88
C SER A 72 1.87 -10.50 4.04
N SER A 73 1.09 -9.48 4.38
CA SER A 73 1.26 -8.10 3.90
C SER A 73 2.12 -7.23 4.82
N SER A 74 2.69 -7.81 5.89
CA SER A 74 3.51 -7.09 6.85
C SER A 74 4.96 -6.94 6.36
N PRO A 75 5.48 -5.70 6.22
CA PRO A 75 6.90 -5.48 5.91
C PRO A 75 7.82 -6.09 6.97
N LYS A 76 7.40 -6.09 8.24
CA LYS A 76 8.16 -6.70 9.35
C LYS A 76 8.26 -8.21 9.19
N ALA A 77 7.16 -8.88 8.82
CA ALA A 77 7.16 -10.32 8.58
C ALA A 77 8.06 -10.68 7.39
N LEU A 78 8.01 -9.90 6.30
CA LEU A 78 8.91 -10.09 5.16
C LEU A 78 10.38 -9.91 5.56
N ALA A 79 10.72 -8.85 6.31
CA ALA A 79 12.08 -8.61 6.76
C ALA A 79 12.62 -9.77 7.63
N GLN A 80 11.80 -10.29 8.54
CA GLN A 80 12.13 -11.46 9.37
C GLN A 80 12.29 -12.75 8.55
N ALA A 81 11.47 -12.95 7.51
CA ALA A 81 11.64 -14.08 6.61
C ALA A 81 12.95 -13.95 5.82
N MET A 82 13.24 -12.75 5.30
CA MET A 82 14.46 -12.47 4.54
C MET A 82 15.73 -12.64 5.37
N SER A 83 15.73 -12.32 6.66
CA SER A 83 16.89 -12.50 7.54
C SER A 83 17.24 -13.96 7.80
N ARG A 84 16.32 -14.89 7.50
CA ARG A 84 16.52 -16.34 7.65
C ARG A 84 16.93 -17.02 6.33
N LEU A 85 16.93 -16.30 5.22
CA LEU A 85 17.31 -16.84 3.92
C LEU A 85 18.83 -17.06 3.85
N ASN A 86 19.24 -18.14 3.19
CA ASN A 86 20.64 -18.32 2.83
C ASN A 86 21.09 -17.31 1.75
N GLY A 87 22.39 -17.11 1.60
CA GLY A 87 22.97 -16.11 0.70
C GLY A 87 22.54 -16.25 -0.77
N LYS A 88 22.38 -17.48 -1.28
CA LYS A 88 21.95 -17.74 -2.65
C LYS A 88 20.50 -17.29 -2.89
N VAL A 89 19.60 -17.60 -1.96
CA VAL A 89 18.19 -17.21 -2.05
C VAL A 89 18.03 -15.70 -1.83
N TYR A 90 18.81 -15.12 -0.93
CA TYR A 90 18.81 -13.67 -0.69
C TYR A 90 19.35 -12.87 -1.89
N ALA A 91 20.39 -13.37 -2.56
CA ALA A 91 20.90 -12.77 -3.80
C ALA A 91 19.81 -12.71 -4.88
N ASP A 92 18.93 -13.71 -4.91
CA ASP A 92 17.81 -13.83 -5.83
C ASP A 92 16.54 -13.05 -5.44
N ARG A 93 16.58 -12.31 -4.31
CA ARG A 93 15.39 -11.62 -3.76
C ARG A 93 14.73 -10.67 -4.75
N ALA A 94 15.50 -10.01 -5.62
CA ALA A 94 14.95 -9.03 -6.56
C ALA A 94 13.96 -9.68 -7.55
N ARG A 95 14.29 -10.88 -8.04
CA ARG A 95 13.39 -11.65 -8.91
C ARG A 95 12.18 -12.17 -8.13
N ARG A 96 12.40 -12.69 -6.92
CA ARG A 96 11.34 -13.28 -6.08
C ARG A 96 10.33 -12.26 -5.56
N LEU A 97 10.78 -11.05 -5.26
CA LEU A 97 9.97 -9.94 -4.80
C LEU A 97 9.57 -9.01 -5.94
N HIS A 98 9.82 -9.40 -7.20
CA HIS A 98 9.34 -8.65 -8.34
C HIS A 98 7.82 -8.50 -8.25
N GLY A 99 7.33 -7.27 -8.39
CA GLY A 99 5.92 -6.90 -8.22
C GLY A 99 5.45 -6.67 -6.78
N VAL A 100 6.24 -7.00 -5.76
CA VAL A 100 5.93 -6.60 -4.38
C VAL A 100 6.30 -5.13 -4.19
N ARG A 101 5.38 -4.35 -3.61
CA ARG A 101 5.60 -2.92 -3.31
C ARG A 101 5.31 -2.60 -1.86
N LEU A 102 6.07 -1.67 -1.31
CA LEU A 102 5.84 -1.10 0.01
C LEU A 102 4.95 0.14 -0.12
N MET A 103 3.66 0.00 0.16
CA MET A 103 2.71 1.11 0.18
C MET A 103 2.88 1.94 1.46
N PRO A 104 3.09 3.27 1.33
CA PRO A 104 3.08 4.21 2.47
C PRO A 104 1.70 4.31 3.12
N LEU A 105 1.66 4.38 4.46
CA LEU A 105 0.40 4.45 5.22
C LEU A 105 -0.09 5.87 5.50
N GLY A 106 0.71 6.90 5.21
CA GLY A 106 0.29 8.31 5.36
C GLY A 106 0.52 8.92 6.74
N HIS A 107 1.05 8.14 7.70
CA HIS A 107 1.53 8.66 8.97
C HIS A 107 2.94 9.26 8.83
N PRO A 108 3.29 10.33 9.58
CA PRO A 108 4.67 10.74 9.78
C PRO A 108 5.48 9.65 10.51
#